data_AF-A0A525JWU0-F1
#
_entry.id   AF-A0A525JWU0-F1
#
_cell.length_a   1.000
_cell.length_b   1.000
_cell.length_c   1.000
_cell.angle_alpha   90.00
_cell.angle_beta   90.00
_cell.angle_gamma   90.00
#
_symmetry.space_group_name_H-M   'P 1'
#
loop_
_entity.id
_entity.type
_entity.pdbx_description
1 polymer ?
#
loop_
_entity_poly.entity_id
_entity_poly.type
_entity_poly.pdbx_seq_one_letter_code
_entity_poly.pdbx_strand_id
1 'polypeptide(L)'
;MGLAARLVRPQPKFPDDLVDLANFGGITKFPSIKRLDATWPGYLQSYQAVWFVDGDVEIAFEDIDTLFDIFSRYDLWLAQPSLSPSSFHAHEICVHRPGVALRYVNFVEIMAPIFSRHGLKTCLATFDQSISGWGLDVVWPALLGQPQRRIAIIDAIQIEHPRKMDLVAGPFYLLLGSMGVDPRAEKKAVMEQYGVTQEFQTYEYVLK
;
A
#
# COMPACT_ATOMS: atom_id res chain seq x y z
N MET A 1 -39.55 11.86 15.64
CA MET A 1 -39.58 11.46 14.21
C MET A 1 -38.15 11.56 13.69
N GLY A 2 -37.38 10.48 13.75
CA GLY A 2 -35.96 10.47 13.36
C GLY A 2 -35.83 9.97 11.93
N LEU A 3 -35.46 10.85 11.00
CA LEU A 3 -35.14 10.47 9.62
C LEU A 3 -33.70 9.92 9.61
N ALA A 4 -33.54 8.60 9.61
CA ALA A 4 -32.26 7.97 9.32
C ALA A 4 -32.15 7.81 7.80
N ALA A 5 -31.54 8.78 7.13
CA ALA A 5 -31.18 8.65 5.72
C ALA A 5 -29.99 7.68 5.60
N ARG A 6 -30.28 6.40 5.33
CA ARG A 6 -29.26 5.44 4.93
C ARG A 6 -28.84 5.80 3.51
N LEU A 7 -27.73 6.51 3.37
CA LEU A 7 -27.09 6.77 2.08
C LEU A 7 -26.52 5.43 1.58
N VAL A 8 -27.36 4.63 0.91
CA VAL A 8 -26.92 3.42 0.21
C VAL A 8 -26.14 3.92 -1.00
N ARG A 9 -24.81 4.03 -0.86
CA ARG A 9 -23.95 4.21 -2.04
C ARG A 9 -24.24 3.04 -2.99
N PRO A 10 -24.48 3.28 -4.29
CA PRO A 10 -24.63 2.19 -5.24
C PRO A 10 -23.40 1.29 -5.13
N GLN A 11 -23.60 0.01 -4.81
CA GLN A 11 -22.51 -0.94 -4.88
C GLN A 11 -22.12 -1.06 -6.35
N PRO A 12 -20.83 -0.93 -6.72
CA PRO A 12 -20.41 -1.26 -8.07
C PRO A 12 -20.85 -2.71 -8.35
N LYS A 13 -21.66 -2.89 -9.40
CA LYS A 13 -22.03 -4.20 -9.91
C LYS A 13 -20.85 -4.68 -10.74
N PHE A 14 -19.96 -5.43 -10.13
CA PHE A 14 -19.00 -6.22 -10.88
C PHE A 14 -19.72 -7.48 -11.37
N PRO A 15 -19.51 -7.90 -12.63
CA PRO A 15 -19.86 -9.24 -13.08
C PRO A 15 -19.29 -10.29 -12.11
N ASP A 16 -20.10 -11.29 -11.72
CA ASP A 16 -19.72 -12.31 -10.72
C ASP A 16 -18.49 -13.15 -11.15
N ASP A 17 -18.05 -13.05 -12.42
CA ASP A 17 -16.91 -13.76 -13.00
C ASP A 17 -15.59 -12.97 -13.01
N LEU A 18 -15.58 -11.70 -12.58
CA LEU A 18 -14.37 -10.85 -12.60
C LEU A 18 -13.71 -10.64 -11.24
N VAL A 19 -14.32 -11.07 -10.14
CA VAL A 19 -13.84 -10.81 -8.78
C VAL A 19 -14.05 -12.04 -7.89
N ASP A 20 -12.96 -12.59 -7.34
CA ASP A 20 -13.02 -13.71 -6.40
C ASP A 20 -13.75 -13.35 -5.08
N LEU A 21 -13.55 -12.12 -4.60
CA LEU A 21 -14.15 -11.60 -3.38
C LEU A 21 -14.33 -10.08 -3.45
N ALA A 22 -15.57 -9.62 -3.27
CA ALA A 22 -15.89 -8.21 -3.12
C ALA A 22 -16.20 -7.88 -1.65
N ASN A 23 -15.35 -7.08 -1.01
CA ASN A 23 -15.58 -6.60 0.35
C ASN A 23 -16.15 -5.18 0.32
N PHE A 24 -17.36 -5.02 0.85
CA PHE A 24 -18.04 -3.74 0.93
C PHE A 24 -18.11 -3.21 2.36
N GLY A 25 -17.86 -1.91 2.50
CA GLY A 25 -17.74 -1.27 3.81
C GLY A 25 -16.34 -1.43 4.41
N GLY A 26 -16.15 -0.87 5.60
CA GLY A 26 -14.81 -0.59 6.14
C GLY A 26 -14.54 0.91 6.19
N ILE A 27 -13.50 1.31 6.88
CA ILE A 27 -13.20 2.73 7.15
C ILE A 27 -12.28 3.27 6.05
N THR A 28 -11.12 2.66 5.91
CA THR A 28 -10.07 2.97 4.92
C THR A 28 -9.36 1.68 4.50
N LYS A 29 -8.42 1.75 3.55
CA LYS A 29 -7.79 0.58 2.91
C LYS A 29 -7.28 -0.47 3.90
N PHE A 30 -6.33 -0.12 4.77
CA PHE A 30 -5.68 -1.10 5.65
C PHE A 30 -6.60 -1.64 6.77
N PRO A 31 -7.39 -0.81 7.49
CA PRO A 31 -8.39 -1.32 8.43
C PRO A 31 -9.41 -2.25 7.77
N SER A 32 -9.76 -1.99 6.51
CA SER A 32 -10.68 -2.87 5.75
C SER A 32 -10.02 -4.21 5.41
N ILE A 33 -8.75 -4.22 5.03
CA ILE A 33 -7.97 -5.46 4.81
C ILE A 33 -7.84 -6.26 6.12
N LYS A 34 -7.59 -5.59 7.26
CA LYS A 34 -7.54 -6.23 8.57
C LYS A 34 -8.85 -6.90 8.94
N ARG A 35 -9.97 -6.20 8.69
CA ARG A 35 -11.31 -6.75 8.89
C ARG A 35 -11.56 -7.95 7.97
N LEU A 36 -11.10 -7.90 6.72
CA LEU A 36 -11.23 -9.01 5.77
C LEU A 36 -10.49 -10.24 6.30
N ASP A 37 -9.25 -10.11 6.78
CA ASP A 37 -8.48 -11.20 7.38
C ASP A 37 -9.19 -11.80 8.60
N ALA A 38 -9.74 -10.97 9.48
CA ALA A 38 -10.50 -11.43 10.64
C ALA A 38 -11.80 -12.16 10.26
N THR A 39 -12.44 -11.77 9.15
CA THR A 39 -13.70 -12.36 8.68
C THR A 39 -13.45 -13.66 7.91
N TRP A 40 -12.37 -13.72 7.14
CA TRP A 40 -11.98 -14.86 6.32
C TRP A 40 -10.53 -15.29 6.62
N PRO A 41 -10.26 -15.87 7.81
CA PRO A 41 -8.91 -16.25 8.20
C PRO A 41 -8.26 -17.17 7.17
N GLY A 42 -7.06 -16.81 6.73
CA GLY A 42 -6.29 -17.59 5.77
C GLY A 42 -6.58 -17.29 4.29
N TYR A 43 -7.61 -16.50 3.96
CA TYR A 43 -7.91 -16.13 2.58
C TYR A 43 -6.73 -15.39 1.93
N LEU A 44 -6.25 -14.31 2.54
CA LEU A 44 -5.10 -13.56 2.05
C LEU A 44 -3.82 -14.41 2.03
N GLN A 45 -3.69 -15.35 2.98
CA GLN A 45 -2.55 -16.26 3.07
C GLN A 45 -2.59 -17.39 2.04
N SER A 46 -3.68 -17.55 1.29
CA SER A 46 -3.80 -18.51 0.18
C SER A 46 -3.09 -18.05 -1.10
N TYR A 47 -2.75 -16.76 -1.20
CA TYR A 47 -2.02 -16.19 -2.33
C TYR A 47 -0.52 -16.14 -2.05
N GLN A 48 0.34 -16.35 -3.05
CA GLN A 48 1.80 -16.28 -2.87
C GLN A 48 2.28 -14.84 -2.66
N ALA A 49 1.65 -13.91 -3.35
CA ALA A 49 1.82 -12.48 -3.20
C ALA A 49 0.47 -11.76 -3.30
N VAL A 50 0.34 -10.62 -2.63
CA VAL A 50 -0.87 -9.80 -2.62
C VAL A 50 -0.47 -8.36 -2.87
N TRP A 51 -1.05 -7.72 -3.89
CA TRP A 51 -0.82 -6.33 -4.23
C TRP A 51 -2.01 -5.48 -3.79
N PHE A 52 -1.76 -4.52 -2.90
CA PHE A 52 -2.78 -3.57 -2.45
C PHE A 52 -2.57 -2.24 -3.17
N VAL A 53 -3.57 -1.77 -3.90
CA VAL A 53 -3.43 -0.61 -4.80
C VAL A 53 -4.53 0.39 -4.54
N ASP A 54 -4.18 1.67 -4.51
CA ASP A 54 -5.18 2.76 -4.50
C ASP A 54 -5.94 2.84 -5.82
N GLY A 55 -7.17 3.34 -5.77
CA GLY A 55 -8.10 3.34 -6.91
C GLY A 55 -7.78 4.36 -8.02
N ASP A 56 -6.66 5.05 -7.92
CA ASP A 56 -6.11 6.04 -8.86
C ASP A 56 -4.67 5.77 -9.25
N VAL A 57 -4.23 4.54 -9.11
CA VAL A 57 -2.97 4.10 -9.71
C VAL A 57 -3.27 3.59 -11.11
N GLU A 58 -2.54 4.12 -12.09
CA GLU A 58 -2.57 3.67 -13.47
C GLU A 58 -1.32 2.82 -13.76
N ILE A 59 -1.52 1.69 -14.44
CA ILE A 59 -0.47 0.73 -14.81
C ILE A 59 -0.83 0.11 -16.17
N ALA A 60 0.17 -0.23 -16.98
CA ALA A 60 -0.04 -1.02 -18.19
C ALA A 60 -0.49 -2.46 -17.83
N PHE A 61 -1.33 -3.06 -18.66
CA PHE A 61 -1.89 -4.38 -18.36
C PHE A 61 -0.79 -5.46 -18.29
N GLU A 62 0.14 -5.43 -19.25
CA GLU A 62 1.29 -6.33 -19.35
C GLU A 62 2.29 -6.21 -18.19
N ASP A 63 2.29 -5.06 -17.50
CA ASP A 63 3.20 -4.80 -16.39
C ASP A 63 2.74 -5.48 -15.10
N ILE A 64 1.47 -5.90 -15.01
CA ILE A 64 0.96 -6.62 -13.84
C ILE A 64 1.65 -7.99 -13.74
N ASP A 65 1.70 -8.77 -14.81
CA ASP A 65 2.38 -10.07 -14.82
C ASP A 65 3.89 -9.90 -14.55
N THR A 66 4.49 -8.89 -15.19
CA THR A 66 5.90 -8.54 -14.98
C THR A 66 6.20 -8.18 -13.52
N LEU A 67 5.27 -7.52 -12.83
CA LEU A 67 5.41 -7.13 -11.42
C LEU A 67 5.53 -8.38 -10.54
N PHE A 68 4.58 -9.31 -10.69
CA PHE A 68 4.57 -10.55 -9.90
C PHE A 68 5.76 -11.46 -10.25
N ASP A 69 6.18 -11.51 -11.50
CA ASP A 69 7.35 -12.26 -11.95
C ASP A 69 8.64 -11.75 -11.32
N ILE A 70 8.88 -10.43 -11.36
CA ILE A 70 10.05 -9.82 -10.73
C ILE A 70 9.98 -10.00 -9.22
N PHE A 71 8.83 -9.73 -8.62
CA PHE A 71 8.62 -9.87 -7.17
C PHE A 71 8.99 -11.28 -6.68
N SER A 72 8.54 -12.30 -7.41
CA SER A 72 8.80 -13.71 -7.09
C SER A 72 10.25 -14.12 -7.39
N ARG A 73 10.79 -13.71 -8.55
CA ARG A 73 12.16 -14.06 -8.98
C ARG A 73 13.22 -13.57 -8.00
N TYR A 74 13.03 -12.40 -7.42
CA TYR A 74 13.97 -11.79 -6.47
C TYR A 74 13.67 -12.13 -5.00
N ASP A 75 12.72 -13.03 -4.73
CA ASP A 75 12.31 -13.43 -3.37
C ASP A 75 11.97 -12.21 -2.49
N LEU A 76 11.27 -11.23 -3.05
CA LEU A 76 10.93 -10.01 -2.31
C LEU A 76 9.85 -10.30 -1.26
N TRP A 77 9.90 -9.56 -0.15
CA TRP A 77 8.89 -9.64 0.92
C TRP A 77 7.92 -8.47 0.87
N LEU A 78 8.40 -7.31 0.43
CA LEU A 78 7.64 -6.08 0.29
C LEU A 78 8.21 -5.28 -0.89
N ALA A 79 7.39 -4.84 -1.82
CA ALA A 79 7.85 -4.00 -2.91
C ALA A 79 6.76 -3.06 -3.40
N GLN A 80 7.10 -2.19 -4.34
CA GLN A 80 6.15 -1.54 -5.23
C GLN A 80 6.80 -1.27 -6.59
N PRO A 81 6.00 -1.09 -7.66
CA PRO A 81 6.51 -0.47 -8.88
C PRO A 81 7.03 0.95 -8.62
N SER A 82 7.91 1.43 -9.49
CA SER A 82 8.38 2.81 -9.42
C SER A 82 7.31 3.81 -9.87
N LEU A 83 7.29 5.00 -9.26
CA LEU A 83 6.39 6.08 -9.68
C LEU A 83 6.97 6.83 -10.86
N SER A 84 6.13 7.10 -11.85
CA SER A 84 6.46 8.01 -12.95
C SER A 84 6.89 9.37 -12.44
N PRO A 85 7.90 10.04 -13.03
CA PRO A 85 8.28 11.40 -12.65
C PRO A 85 7.14 12.43 -12.78
N SER A 86 6.11 12.14 -13.59
CA SER A 86 4.89 12.96 -13.71
C SER A 86 3.90 12.78 -12.56
N SER A 87 4.07 11.74 -11.73
CA SER A 87 3.16 11.43 -10.63
C SER A 87 3.28 12.41 -9.49
N PHE A 88 2.16 12.66 -8.79
CA PHE A 88 2.23 13.31 -7.49
C PHE A 88 2.79 12.32 -6.46
N HIS A 89 3.95 12.65 -5.89
CA HIS A 89 4.67 11.81 -4.95
C HIS A 89 5.09 12.61 -3.72
N ALA A 90 5.01 11.98 -2.54
CA ALA A 90 5.52 12.55 -1.30
C ALA A 90 6.99 12.19 -1.05
N HIS A 91 7.49 11.14 -1.71
CA HIS A 91 8.74 10.48 -1.38
C HIS A 91 9.58 10.19 -2.63
N GLU A 92 10.66 10.96 -2.83
CA GLU A 92 11.63 10.83 -3.94
C GLU A 92 12.24 9.41 -4.06
N ILE A 93 12.30 8.66 -2.97
CA ILE A 93 12.74 7.27 -2.99
C ILE A 93 11.81 6.37 -3.81
N CYS A 94 10.60 6.78 -4.16
CA CYS A 94 9.67 5.99 -4.96
C CYS A 94 9.76 6.30 -6.47
N VAL A 95 10.41 7.39 -6.87
CA VAL A 95 10.46 7.87 -8.25
C VAL A 95 11.36 6.98 -9.12
N HIS A 96 10.92 6.75 -10.37
CA HIS A 96 11.56 5.90 -11.37
C HIS A 96 13.04 6.24 -11.62
N ARG A 97 13.86 5.20 -11.76
CA ARG A 97 15.27 5.27 -12.13
C ARG A 97 15.52 4.57 -13.49
N PRO A 98 15.81 5.33 -14.56
CA PRO A 98 16.10 4.75 -15.88
C PRO A 98 17.28 3.78 -15.83
N GLY A 99 17.18 2.67 -16.59
CA GLY A 99 18.23 1.64 -16.68
C GLY A 99 18.33 0.69 -15.48
N VAL A 100 17.49 0.86 -14.46
CA VAL A 100 17.42 0.00 -13.28
C VAL A 100 16.27 -1.00 -13.44
N ALA A 101 16.50 -2.26 -13.08
CA ALA A 101 15.46 -3.28 -13.01
C ALA A 101 14.72 -3.22 -11.66
N LEU A 102 15.48 -3.16 -10.56
CA LEU A 102 14.96 -2.86 -9.23
C LEU A 102 16.06 -2.27 -8.35
N ARG A 103 15.66 -1.67 -7.24
CA ARG A 103 16.58 -1.23 -6.20
C ARG A 103 16.08 -1.64 -4.83
N TYR A 104 16.97 -2.21 -4.03
CA TYR A 104 16.65 -2.58 -2.67
C TYR A 104 16.65 -1.34 -1.80
N VAL A 105 15.58 -1.17 -1.04
CA VAL A 105 15.30 0.04 -0.25
C VAL A 105 14.77 -0.33 1.12
N ASN A 106 14.68 0.65 2.00
CA ASN A 106 14.04 0.50 3.30
C ASN A 106 12.65 1.14 3.37
N PHE A 107 11.97 1.35 2.24
CA PHE A 107 10.67 2.02 2.21
C PHE A 107 9.84 1.61 1.00
N VAL A 108 8.55 1.37 1.23
CA VAL A 108 7.54 1.14 0.19
C VAL A 108 6.29 1.90 0.63
N GLU A 109 5.81 2.80 -0.23
CA GLU A 109 4.69 3.67 0.07
C GLU A 109 3.40 2.86 0.20
N ILE A 110 2.52 3.31 1.10
CA ILE A 110 1.25 2.64 1.35
C ILE A 110 0.33 2.57 0.13
N MET A 111 0.56 3.35 -0.92
CA MET A 111 -0.31 3.50 -2.10
C MET A 111 -0.41 2.20 -2.91
N ALA A 112 0.72 1.57 -3.24
CA ALA A 112 0.75 0.36 -4.07
C ALA A 112 1.69 -0.76 -3.57
N PRO A 113 1.68 -1.14 -2.28
CA PRO A 113 2.57 -2.18 -1.78
C PRO A 113 2.14 -3.57 -2.25
N ILE A 114 3.09 -4.34 -2.76
CA ILE A 114 2.99 -5.80 -2.95
C ILE A 114 3.71 -6.51 -1.81
N PHE A 115 3.07 -7.49 -1.20
CA PHE A 115 3.60 -8.30 -0.12
C PHE A 115 3.70 -9.77 -0.53
N SER A 116 4.74 -10.46 -0.06
CA SER A 116 4.77 -11.93 -0.06
C SER A 116 3.92 -12.46 1.07
N ARG A 117 3.66 -13.77 1.12
CA ARG A 117 3.03 -14.39 2.31
C ARG A 117 3.75 -14.04 3.61
N HIS A 118 5.08 -14.12 3.61
CA HIS A 118 5.87 -13.79 4.78
C HIS A 118 5.71 -12.31 5.15
N GLY A 119 5.90 -11.41 4.18
CA GLY A 119 5.78 -9.97 4.40
C GLY A 119 4.40 -9.57 4.91
N LEU A 120 3.36 -10.10 4.27
CA LEU A 120 1.98 -9.85 4.64
C LEU A 120 1.70 -10.35 6.05
N LYS A 121 2.03 -11.61 6.36
CA LYS A 121 1.80 -12.18 7.69
C LYS A 121 2.47 -11.36 8.80
N THR A 122 3.69 -10.88 8.56
CA THR A 122 4.44 -10.06 9.52
C THR A 122 3.81 -8.69 9.72
N CYS A 123 3.35 -8.04 8.64
CA CYS A 123 2.85 -6.67 8.70
C CYS A 123 1.34 -6.55 8.99
N LEU A 124 0.55 -7.61 8.79
CA LEU A 124 -0.91 -7.59 8.92
C LEU A 124 -1.41 -7.20 10.32
N ALA A 125 -0.57 -7.35 11.35
CA ALA A 125 -0.89 -6.90 12.71
C ALA A 125 -0.98 -5.37 12.84
N THR A 126 -0.41 -4.61 11.89
CA THR A 126 -0.40 -3.13 11.96
C THR A 126 -1.49 -2.46 11.15
N PHE A 127 -2.22 -3.21 10.31
CA PHE A 127 -3.12 -2.64 9.31
C PHE A 127 -4.31 -1.86 9.90
N ASP A 128 -4.68 -2.11 11.15
CA ASP A 128 -5.71 -1.37 11.91
C ASP A 128 -5.14 -0.35 12.90
N GLN A 129 -3.82 -0.16 12.95
CA GLN A 129 -3.16 0.78 13.85
C GLN A 129 -3.04 2.19 13.28
N SER A 130 -3.40 2.37 12.01
CA SER A 130 -3.47 3.67 11.35
C SER A 130 -4.69 3.71 10.44
N ILE A 131 -5.66 4.58 10.76
CA ILE A 131 -6.86 4.80 9.95
C ILE A 131 -6.46 5.51 8.65
N SER A 132 -5.57 6.50 8.67
CA SER A 132 -5.05 7.12 7.45
C SER A 132 -4.12 6.19 6.65
N GLY A 133 -3.57 5.17 7.30
CA GLY A 133 -2.50 4.32 6.78
C GLY A 133 -1.11 4.96 6.92
N TRP A 134 -1.01 6.25 7.24
CA TRP A 134 0.28 6.92 7.37
C TRP A 134 1.09 6.31 8.53
N GLY A 135 2.39 6.14 8.29
CA GLY A 135 3.33 5.55 9.24
C GLY A 135 3.46 4.03 9.12
N LEU A 136 2.48 3.33 8.52
CA LEU A 136 2.58 1.89 8.30
C LEU A 136 3.76 1.54 7.37
N ASP A 137 3.91 2.30 6.28
CA ASP A 137 5.01 2.23 5.31
C ASP A 137 6.40 2.44 5.93
N VAL A 138 6.49 3.23 7.01
CA VAL A 138 7.73 3.42 7.80
C VAL A 138 7.98 2.25 8.76
N VAL A 139 6.92 1.66 9.30
CA VAL A 139 7.00 0.56 10.29
C VAL A 139 7.30 -0.79 9.64
N TRP A 140 6.74 -1.08 8.45
CA TRP A 140 6.89 -2.40 7.82
C TRP A 140 8.35 -2.85 7.64
N PRO A 141 9.29 -2.01 7.15
CA PRO A 141 10.70 -2.39 7.05
C PRO A 141 11.30 -2.82 8.39
N ALA A 142 10.95 -2.15 9.49
CA ALA A 142 11.42 -2.51 10.82
C ALA A 142 10.83 -3.83 11.32
N LEU A 143 9.54 -4.07 11.09
CA LEU A 143 8.90 -5.34 11.41
C LEU A 143 9.47 -6.53 10.64
N LEU A 144 9.92 -6.29 9.41
CA LEU A 144 10.58 -7.29 8.58
C LEU A 144 12.06 -7.50 8.97
N GLY A 145 12.57 -6.80 9.98
CA GLY A 145 13.95 -6.91 10.44
C GLY A 145 14.97 -6.13 9.59
N GLN A 146 14.50 -5.10 8.87
CA GLN A 146 15.31 -4.26 7.96
C GLN A 146 16.19 -5.04 6.99
N PRO A 147 15.61 -5.97 6.20
CA PRO A 147 16.39 -6.83 5.32
C PRO A 147 16.94 -6.02 4.14
N GLN A 148 18.24 -6.13 3.87
CA GLN A 148 18.90 -5.34 2.81
C GLN A 148 18.54 -5.79 1.38
N ARG A 149 17.96 -6.99 1.20
CA ARG A 149 17.66 -7.58 -0.11
C ARG A 149 16.29 -8.24 -0.21
N ARG A 150 15.31 -7.72 0.54
CA ARG A 150 13.93 -8.24 0.53
C ARG A 150 12.87 -7.16 0.39
N ILE A 151 13.26 -5.89 0.42
CA ILE A 151 12.37 -4.76 0.21
C ILE A 151 12.88 -3.97 -0.98
N ALA A 152 12.02 -3.66 -1.97
CA ALA A 152 12.49 -3.02 -3.20
C ALA A 152 11.48 -2.06 -3.85
N ILE A 153 12.00 -1.11 -4.61
CA ILE A 153 11.26 -0.45 -5.70
C ILE A 153 11.62 -1.18 -6.99
N ILE A 154 10.62 -1.58 -7.76
CA ILE A 154 10.80 -2.26 -9.06
C ILE A 154 10.76 -1.20 -10.15
N ASP A 155 11.93 -0.76 -10.61
CA ASP A 155 12.10 0.25 -11.66
C ASP A 155 11.89 -0.32 -13.08
N ALA A 156 11.78 -1.64 -13.25
CA ALA A 156 11.40 -2.25 -14.52
C ALA A 156 9.99 -1.82 -14.97
N ILE A 157 9.13 -1.44 -14.02
CA ILE A 157 7.74 -1.04 -14.22
C ILE A 157 7.54 0.36 -13.66
N GLN A 158 6.72 1.15 -14.36
CA GLN A 158 6.39 2.51 -13.98
C GLN A 158 4.87 2.64 -13.87
N ILE A 159 4.40 3.05 -12.70
CA ILE A 159 2.99 3.38 -12.46
C ILE A 159 2.80 4.88 -12.40
N GLU A 160 1.60 5.35 -12.76
CA GLU A 160 1.22 6.75 -12.62
C GLU A 160 0.25 6.95 -11.45
N HIS A 161 0.47 7.99 -10.67
CA HIS A 161 -0.44 8.46 -9.63
C HIS A 161 -0.82 9.92 -9.93
N PRO A 162 -1.83 10.14 -10.81
CA PRO A 162 -2.10 11.42 -11.43
C PRO A 162 -2.88 12.37 -10.52
N ARG A 163 -3.40 11.90 -9.38
CA ARG A 163 -4.18 12.74 -8.46
C ARG A 163 -3.32 13.27 -7.33
N LYS A 164 -3.31 14.60 -7.19
CA LYS A 164 -2.69 15.26 -6.05
C LYS A 164 -3.50 14.97 -4.79
N MET A 165 -2.81 14.69 -3.69
CA MET A 165 -3.43 14.68 -2.36
C MET A 165 -3.94 16.08 -1.99
N ASP A 166 -5.25 16.20 -1.82
CA ASP A 166 -5.88 17.38 -1.21
C ASP A 166 -6.16 17.09 0.27
N LEU A 167 -5.25 17.54 1.13
CA LEU A 167 -5.32 17.34 2.58
C LEU A 167 -6.46 18.13 3.25
N VAL A 168 -7.13 19.04 2.52
CA VAL A 168 -8.14 19.94 3.08
C VAL A 168 -9.54 19.54 2.61
N ALA A 169 -9.75 19.46 1.29
CA ALA A 169 -11.06 19.20 0.70
C ALA A 169 -11.16 17.82 0.02
N GLY A 170 -10.09 17.03 0.02
CA GLY A 170 -10.10 15.68 -0.52
C GLY A 170 -11.09 14.78 0.23
N PRO A 171 -11.92 13.98 -0.44
CA PRO A 171 -12.94 13.15 0.21
C PRO A 171 -12.37 12.22 1.30
N PHE A 172 -11.17 11.69 1.08
CA PHE A 172 -10.45 10.88 2.06
C PHE A 172 -10.12 11.67 3.33
N TYR A 173 -9.58 12.89 3.21
CA TYR A 173 -9.19 13.72 4.35
C TYR A 173 -10.40 14.35 5.07
N LEU A 174 -11.49 14.63 4.36
CA LEU A 174 -12.77 15.01 4.98
C LEU A 174 -13.34 13.85 5.82
N LEU A 175 -13.24 12.61 5.35
CA LEU A 175 -13.62 11.43 6.14
C LEU A 175 -12.76 11.32 7.41
N LEU A 176 -11.43 11.42 7.29
CA LEU A 176 -10.53 11.40 8.45
C LEU A 176 -10.88 12.51 9.46
N GLY A 177 -11.07 13.74 8.99
CA GLY A 177 -11.48 14.87 9.83
C GLY A 177 -12.81 14.63 10.55
N SER A 178 -13.79 14.01 9.89
CA SER A 178 -15.08 13.65 10.52
C SER A 178 -14.96 12.65 11.67
N MET A 179 -13.87 11.88 11.70
CA MET A 179 -13.52 10.93 12.77
C MET A 179 -12.55 11.53 13.80
N GLY A 180 -12.16 12.79 13.64
CA GLY A 180 -11.14 13.42 14.48
C GLY A 180 -9.72 12.88 14.25
N VAL A 181 -9.46 12.26 13.11
CA VAL A 181 -8.15 11.69 12.76
C VAL A 181 -7.30 12.73 12.04
N ASP A 182 -6.15 13.08 12.62
CA ASP A 182 -5.07 13.82 11.93
C ASP A 182 -3.99 12.83 11.45
N PRO A 183 -3.81 12.64 10.13
CA PRO A 183 -2.80 11.74 9.57
C PRO A 183 -1.38 12.00 10.08
N ARG A 184 -1.02 13.26 10.36
CA ARG A 184 0.33 13.60 10.83
C ARG A 184 0.54 13.16 12.27
N ALA A 185 -0.44 13.43 13.13
CA ALA A 185 -0.42 13.00 14.51
C ALA A 185 -0.45 11.46 14.61
N GLU A 186 -1.29 10.81 13.80
CA GLU A 186 -1.38 9.35 13.73
C GLU A 186 -0.07 8.72 13.26
N LYS A 187 0.53 9.22 12.18
CA LYS A 187 1.85 8.79 11.71
C LYS A 187 2.89 8.86 12.82
N LYS A 188 2.95 9.99 13.54
CA LYS A 188 3.89 10.19 14.63
C LYS A 188 3.67 9.17 15.75
N ALA A 189 2.42 8.97 16.18
CA ALA A 189 2.08 8.02 17.25
C ALA A 189 2.45 6.57 16.87
N VAL A 190 2.16 6.17 15.63
CA VAL A 190 2.53 4.85 15.10
C VAL A 190 4.06 4.68 15.09
N MET A 191 4.80 5.66 14.57
CA MET A 191 6.26 5.59 14.55
C MET A 191 6.86 5.52 15.96
N GLU A 192 6.34 6.29 16.92
CA GLU A 192 6.75 6.27 18.32
C GLU A 192 6.49 4.90 18.98
N GLN A 193 5.33 4.29 18.71
CA GLN A 193 4.97 2.96 19.23
C GLN A 193 5.98 1.87 18.83
N TYR A 194 6.55 1.96 17.62
CA TYR A 194 7.53 0.99 17.11
C TYR A 194 8.98 1.45 17.29
N GLY A 195 9.22 2.64 17.84
CA GLY A 195 10.56 3.19 18.02
C GLY A 195 11.30 3.43 16.70
N VAL A 196 10.60 3.80 15.63
CA VAL A 196 11.17 4.01 14.29
C VAL A 196 11.21 5.48 13.89
N THR A 197 12.20 5.86 13.09
CA THR A 197 12.28 7.17 12.42
C THR A 197 12.08 6.99 10.91
N GLN A 198 11.62 8.06 10.23
CA GLN A 198 11.50 8.04 8.79
C GLN A 198 12.82 8.48 8.17
N GLU A 199 13.63 7.49 7.78
CA GLU A 199 14.88 7.68 7.05
C GLU A 199 14.84 6.84 5.78
N PHE A 200 15.32 7.40 4.67
CA PHE A 200 15.26 6.74 3.37
C PHE A 200 16.66 6.28 2.96
N GLN A 201 16.78 5.00 2.65
CA GLN A 201 18.01 4.38 2.21
C GLN A 201 17.75 3.47 1.00
N THR A 202 18.58 3.63 -0.02
CA THR A 202 18.73 2.64 -1.09
C THR A 202 20.02 1.87 -0.82
N TYR A 203 19.92 0.55 -0.72
CA TYR A 203 21.04 -0.34 -0.39
C TYR A 203 21.84 -0.74 -1.62
N GLU A 204 21.15 -1.12 -2.70
CA GLU A 204 21.77 -1.69 -3.90
C GLU A 204 20.83 -1.52 -5.11
N TYR A 205 21.42 -1.34 -6.29
CA TYR A 205 20.73 -1.26 -7.57
C TYR A 205 21.00 -2.53 -8.38
N VAL A 206 19.96 -3.07 -9.00
CA VAL A 206 20.06 -4.13 -10.01
C VAL A 206 19.74 -3.50 -11.36
N LEU A 207 20.68 -3.56 -12.30
CA LEU A 207 20.54 -2.97 -13.64
C LEU A 207 19.76 -3.90 -14.58
N LYS A 208 19.19 -3.33 -15.65
CA LYS A 208 18.51 -4.08 -16.72
C LYS A 208 19.50 -4.87 -17.58
#